data_AF-A0A0K2RHS1-F1
#
_entry.id   AF-A0A0K2RHS1-F1
#
_cell.length_a   1.000
_cell.length_b   1.000
_cell.length_c   1.000
_cell.angle_alpha   90.00
_cell.angle_beta   90.00
_cell.angle_gamma   90.00
#
_symmetry.space_group_name_H-M   'P 1'
#
loop_
_entity.id
_entity.type
_entity.pdbx_description
1 polymer ?
#
loop_
_entity_poly.entity_id
_entity_poly.type
_entity_poly.pdbx_seq_one_letter_code
_entity_poly.pdbx_strand_id
1 'polypeptide(L)'
;MLAAVESAQAGMAFREDSHFYATKAIPPIRRAYRELGRRLVLAGVLEEPDEIHHLRFEELESITDNDDGALPASLRDRLRPLVLARAAKRRELEGIPLLDPALLFGRGHPGRQMEGVLVSGTAASRSQATGRFV
;
A
#
# COMPACT_ATOMS: atom_id res chain seq x y z
N MET A 1 -28.05 -26.10 14.24
CA MET A 1 -28.16 -24.70 13.78
C MET A 1 -27.25 -23.77 14.58
N LEU A 2 -27.21 -23.87 15.92
CA LEU A 2 -26.28 -23.10 16.78
C LEU A 2 -24.80 -23.29 16.42
N ALA A 3 -24.35 -24.54 16.24
CA ALA A 3 -22.95 -24.83 15.87
C ALA A 3 -22.50 -24.18 14.54
N ALA A 4 -23.41 -23.99 13.58
CA ALA A 4 -23.11 -23.33 12.31
C ALA A 4 -22.95 -21.82 12.50
N VAL A 5 -23.76 -21.21 13.37
CA VAL A 5 -23.65 -19.79 13.74
C VAL A 5 -22.34 -19.53 14.48
N GLU A 6 -22.01 -20.37 15.45
CA GLU A 6 -20.75 -20.28 16.21
C GLU A 6 -19.54 -20.41 15.28
N SER A 7 -19.57 -21.38 14.36
CA SER A 7 -18.51 -21.56 13.36
C SER A 7 -18.35 -20.32 12.46
N ALA A 8 -19.47 -19.71 12.03
CA ALA A 8 -19.44 -18.49 11.21
C ALA A 8 -18.86 -17.29 11.98
N GLN A 9 -19.24 -17.13 13.25
CA GLN A 9 -18.70 -16.08 14.12
C GLN A 9 -17.20 -16.26 14.36
N ALA A 10 -16.76 -17.48 14.65
CA ALA A 10 -15.35 -17.81 14.82
C ALA A 10 -14.53 -17.53 13.54
N GLY A 11 -15.08 -17.87 12.37
CA GLY A 11 -14.45 -17.58 11.08
C GLY A 11 -14.29 -16.07 10.82
N MET A 12 -15.29 -15.26 11.17
CA MET A 12 -15.20 -13.80 11.07
C MET A 12 -14.12 -13.23 12.01
N ALA A 13 -14.10 -13.68 13.27
CA ALA A 13 -13.06 -13.27 14.22
C ALA A 13 -11.66 -13.62 13.71
N PHE A 14 -11.47 -14.85 13.24
CA PHE A 14 -10.21 -15.31 12.66
C PHE A 14 -9.76 -14.47 11.46
N ARG A 15 -10.69 -14.08 10.57
CA ARG A 15 -10.39 -13.23 9.41
C ARG A 15 -9.84 -11.87 9.83
N GLU A 16 -10.50 -11.20 10.77
CA GLU A 16 -10.09 -9.88 11.24
C GLU A 16 -8.80 -9.93 12.06
N ASP A 17 -8.66 -10.93 12.95
CA ASP A 17 -7.45 -11.13 13.75
C ASP A 17 -6.24 -11.41 12.86
N SER A 18 -6.40 -12.28 11.86
CA SER A 18 -5.31 -12.59 10.91
C SER A 18 -4.85 -11.35 10.15
N HIS A 19 -5.80 -10.52 9.68
CA HIS A 19 -5.46 -9.25 9.03
C HIS A 19 -4.74 -8.29 9.98
N PHE A 20 -5.21 -8.18 11.23
CA PHE A 20 -4.54 -7.38 12.26
C PHE A 20 -3.10 -7.84 12.49
N TYR A 21 -2.87 -9.12 12.76
CA TYR A 21 -1.53 -9.63 13.04
C TYR A 21 -0.60 -9.54 11.83
N ALA A 22 -1.11 -9.81 10.62
CA ALA A 22 -0.34 -9.66 9.38
C ALA A 22 0.16 -8.22 9.16
N THR A 23 -0.65 -7.23 9.55
CA THR A 23 -0.34 -5.80 9.32
C THR A 23 0.24 -5.08 10.53
N LYS A 24 0.20 -5.70 11.72
CA LYS A 24 0.70 -5.13 12.99
C LYS A 24 2.17 -4.71 12.94
N ALA A 25 2.98 -5.37 12.12
CA ALA A 25 4.40 -5.05 11.96
C ALA A 25 4.66 -3.82 11.06
N ILE A 26 3.68 -3.36 10.28
CA ILE A 26 3.87 -2.26 9.32
C ILE A 26 4.33 -0.96 10.01
N PRO A 27 3.71 -0.49 11.12
CA PRO A 27 4.14 0.75 11.76
C PRO A 27 5.60 0.76 12.26
N PRO A 28 6.09 -0.25 13.02
CA PRO A 28 7.49 -0.27 13.42
C PRO A 28 8.45 -0.42 12.23
N ILE A 29 8.11 -1.25 11.22
CA ILE A 29 8.92 -1.37 10.00
C ILE A 29 9.03 -0.02 9.29
N ARG A 30 7.92 0.70 9.13
CA ARG A 30 7.92 2.03 8.50
C ARG A 30 8.79 3.04 9.26
N ARG A 31 8.82 2.98 10.60
CA ARG A 31 9.72 3.82 11.41
C ARG A 31 11.19 3.45 11.17
N ALA A 32 11.52 2.15 11.14
CA ALA A 32 12.87 1.68 10.86
C ALA A 32 13.36 2.11 9.47
N TYR A 33 12.51 1.98 8.44
CA TYR A 33 12.85 2.40 7.07
C TYR A 33 13.05 3.91 6.96
N ARG A 34 12.25 4.72 7.66
CA ARG A 34 12.47 6.18 7.68
C ARG A 34 13.80 6.56 8.32
N GLU A 35 14.15 5.91 9.42
CA GLU A 35 15.45 6.13 10.07
C GLU A 35 16.61 5.72 9.14
N LEU A 36 16.49 4.56 8.47
CA LEU A 36 17.45 4.14 7.46
C LEU A 36 17.57 5.16 6.31
N GLY A 37 16.44 5.67 5.82
CA GLY A 37 16.40 6.75 4.83
C GLY A 37 17.15 8.00 5.29
N ARG A 38 16.95 8.45 6.54
CA ARG A 38 17.70 9.59 7.10
C ARG A 38 19.20 9.33 7.12
N ARG A 39 19.64 8.13 7.50
CA ARG A 39 21.07 7.77 7.51
C ARG A 39 21.69 7.75 6.12
N LEU A 40 20.95 7.24 5.13
CA LEU A 40 21.40 7.24 3.74
C LEU A 40 21.47 8.66 3.14
N VAL A 41 20.61 9.58 3.56
CA VAL A 41 20.73 11.01 3.22
C VAL A 41 21.97 11.62 3.86
N LEU A 42 22.21 11.37 5.14
CA LEU A 42 23.42 11.85 5.83
C LEU A 42 24.71 11.33 5.17
N ALA A 43 24.68 10.12 4.62
CA ALA A 43 25.78 9.53 3.86
C ALA A 43 25.84 9.99 2.37
N GLY A 44 24.94 10.89 1.94
CA GLY A 44 24.90 11.42 0.58
C GLY A 44 24.39 10.44 -0.49
N VAL A 45 23.83 9.30 -0.09
CA VAL A 45 23.33 8.25 -1.00
C VAL A 45 21.96 8.62 -1.57
N LEU A 46 21.09 9.18 -0.73
CA LEU A 46 19.75 9.66 -1.08
C LEU A 46 19.66 11.18 -0.92
N GLU A 47 18.70 11.81 -1.60
CA GLU A 47 18.43 13.25 -1.45
C GLU A 47 17.38 13.50 -0.37
N GLU A 48 16.35 12.63 -0.27
CA GLU A 48 15.26 12.75 0.70
C GLU A 48 15.01 11.42 1.43
N PRO A 49 14.66 11.42 2.74
CA PRO A 49 14.50 10.18 3.50
C PRO A 49 13.43 9.24 2.95
N ASP A 50 12.34 9.78 2.39
CA ASP A 50 11.22 8.99 1.86
C ASP A 50 11.59 8.30 0.52
N GLU A 51 12.71 8.64 -0.11
CA GLU A 51 13.22 7.92 -1.30
C GLU A 51 13.59 6.46 -1.00
N ILE A 52 13.77 6.11 0.28
CA ILE A 52 13.96 4.73 0.74
C ILE A 52 12.86 3.79 0.23
N HIS A 53 11.64 4.31 0.02
CA HIS A 53 10.50 3.53 -0.46
C HIS A 53 10.57 3.17 -1.95
N HIS A 54 11.58 3.67 -2.67
CA HIS A 54 11.91 3.24 -4.04
C HIS A 54 12.96 2.14 -4.09
N LEU A 55 13.57 1.79 -2.96
CA LEU A 55 14.51 0.69 -2.84
C LEU A 55 13.81 -0.58 -2.35
N ARG A 56 14.24 -1.73 -2.86
CA ARG A 56 13.77 -3.05 -2.44
C ARG A 56 14.51 -3.50 -1.19
N PHE A 57 13.95 -4.46 -0.47
CA PHE A 57 14.59 -5.00 0.73
C PHE A 57 15.98 -5.57 0.41
N GLU A 58 16.10 -6.35 -0.67
CA GLU A 58 17.35 -7.01 -1.06
C GLU A 58 18.45 -6.00 -1.44
N GLU A 59 18.05 -4.85 -1.99
CA GLU A 59 18.99 -3.78 -2.32
C GLU A 59 19.54 -3.12 -1.05
N LEU A 60 18.69 -2.93 -0.05
CA LEU A 60 19.07 -2.39 1.26
C LEU A 60 19.90 -3.41 2.07
N GLU A 61 19.55 -4.69 2.01
CA GLU A 61 20.27 -5.78 2.65
C GLU A 61 21.66 -6.00 2.03
N SER A 62 21.82 -5.72 0.73
CA SER A 62 23.11 -5.79 0.05
C SER A 62 24.09 -4.65 0.40
N ILE A 63 23.69 -3.69 1.23
CA ILE A 63 24.55 -2.57 1.61
C ILE A 63 25.54 -3.05 2.65
N THR A 64 26.81 -3.09 2.26
CA THR A 64 27.95 -3.29 3.16
C THR A 64 28.68 -1.97 3.38
N ASP A 65 29.16 -1.75 4.59
CA ASP A 65 30.11 -0.71 4.91
C ASP A 65 31.54 -1.11 4.48
N ASN A 66 32.43 -0.13 4.47
CA ASN A 66 33.86 -0.37 4.41
C ASN A 66 34.37 -0.81 5.80
N ASP A 67 35.60 -1.30 5.88
CA ASP A 67 36.22 -1.75 7.14
C ASP A 67 36.28 -0.67 8.25
N ASP A 68 36.13 0.61 7.89
CA ASP A 68 36.07 1.76 8.80
C ASP A 68 34.64 2.18 9.20
N GLY A 69 33.62 1.44 8.76
CA GLY A 69 32.20 1.71 8.99
C GLY A 69 31.60 2.81 8.09
N ALA A 70 32.37 3.37 7.16
CA ALA A 70 31.86 4.33 6.19
C ALA A 70 31.16 3.62 5.01
N LEU A 71 30.11 4.23 4.46
CA LEU A 71 29.49 3.68 3.24
C LEU A 71 30.39 3.95 2.02
N PRO A 72 30.53 2.98 1.09
CA PRO A 72 31.29 3.17 -0.13
C PRO A 72 30.73 4.32 -0.99
N ALA A 73 31.60 5.16 -1.56
CA ALA A 73 31.17 6.24 -2.46
C ALA A 73 30.39 5.72 -3.69
N SER A 74 30.74 4.53 -4.17
CA SER A 74 30.06 3.85 -5.28
C SER A 74 28.60 3.48 -4.99
N LEU A 75 28.19 3.48 -3.71
CA LEU A 75 26.84 3.14 -3.32
C LEU A 75 25.82 4.13 -3.90
N ARG A 76 26.17 5.42 -3.92
CA ARG A 76 25.33 6.46 -4.53
C ARG A 76 25.15 6.21 -6.02
N ASP A 77 26.24 5.96 -6.73
CA ASP A 77 26.24 5.73 -8.18
C ASP A 77 25.39 4.49 -8.55
N ARG A 78 25.39 3.47 -7.68
CA ARG A 78 24.56 2.27 -7.84
C ARG A 78 23.08 2.52 -7.57
N LEU A 79 22.74 3.19 -6.45
CA LEU A 79 21.34 3.28 -5.98
C LEU A 79 20.58 4.46 -6.58
N ARG A 80 21.23 5.59 -6.83
CA ARG A 80 20.57 6.82 -7.31
C ARG A 80 19.81 6.62 -8.64
N PRO A 81 20.35 5.94 -9.67
CA PRO A 81 19.62 5.70 -10.90
C PRO A 81 18.35 4.86 -10.68
N LEU A 82 18.40 3.87 -9.77
CA LEU A 82 17.26 3.00 -9.45
C LEU A 82 16.13 3.79 -8.79
N VAL A 83 16.46 4.64 -7.82
CA VAL A 83 15.50 5.51 -7.15
C VAL A 83 14.82 6.43 -8.15
N LEU A 84 15.60 7.11 -9.00
CA LEU A 84 15.06 8.03 -10.02
C LEU A 84 14.13 7.31 -11.00
N ALA A 85 14.55 6.16 -11.52
CA ALA A 85 13.76 5.37 -12.46
C ALA A 85 12.43 4.93 -11.85
N ARG A 86 12.44 4.45 -10.59
CA ARG A 86 11.22 3.98 -9.90
C ARG A 86 10.33 5.12 -9.44
N ALA A 87 10.90 6.25 -9.04
CA ALA A 87 10.14 7.46 -8.73
C ALA A 87 9.43 8.00 -9.98
N ALA A 88 10.10 7.99 -11.14
CA ALA A 88 9.49 8.34 -12.42
C ALA A 88 8.38 7.35 -12.79
N LYS A 89 8.63 6.04 -12.66
CA LYS A 89 7.62 5.02 -12.95
C LYS A 89 6.40 5.12 -12.05
N ARG A 90 6.59 5.39 -10.75
CA ARG A 90 5.47 5.63 -9.83
C ARG A 90 4.61 6.80 -10.30
N ARG A 91 5.22 7.94 -10.64
CA ARG A 91 4.51 9.12 -11.14
C ARG A 91 3.73 8.84 -12.43
N GLU A 92 4.32 8.06 -13.35
CA GLU A 92 3.63 7.61 -14.56
C GLU A 92 2.36 6.78 -14.24
N LEU A 93 2.41 5.97 -13.18
CA LEU A 93 1.33 5.06 -12.79
C LEU A 93 0.30 5.67 -11.81
N GLU A 94 0.54 6.85 -11.22
CA GLU A 94 -0.32 7.43 -10.17
C GLU A 94 -1.78 7.64 -10.62
N GLY A 95 -2.02 7.86 -11.92
CA GLY A 95 -3.36 8.02 -12.50
C GLY A 95 -3.96 6.74 -13.07
N ILE A 96 -3.24 5.61 -13.01
CA ILE A 96 -3.67 4.35 -13.64
C ILE A 96 -4.25 3.43 -12.57
N PRO A 97 -5.54 3.04 -12.66
CA PRO A 97 -6.12 2.08 -11.74
C PRO A 97 -5.33 0.77 -11.75
N LEU A 98 -4.99 0.26 -10.56
CA LEU A 98 -4.29 -1.03 -10.42
C LEU A 98 -5.12 -2.21 -10.98
N LEU A 99 -6.44 -2.09 -10.88
CA LEU A 99 -7.41 -3.06 -11.38
C LEU A 99 -8.43 -2.31 -12.24
N ASP A 100 -8.80 -2.89 -13.38
CA ASP A 100 -9.86 -2.35 -14.24
C ASP A 100 -11.20 -2.42 -13.50
N PRO A 101 -11.84 -1.27 -13.17
CA PRO A 101 -13.13 -1.27 -12.51
C PRO A 101 -14.21 -2.00 -13.32
N ALA A 102 -14.13 -1.99 -14.65
CA ALA A 102 -15.09 -2.70 -15.51
C ALA A 102 -14.98 -4.23 -15.35
N LEU A 103 -13.80 -4.75 -15.04
CA LEU A 103 -13.59 -6.17 -14.72
C LEU A 103 -14.07 -6.52 -13.31
N LEU A 104 -13.88 -5.61 -12.34
CA LEU A 104 -14.27 -5.86 -10.95
C LEU A 104 -15.78 -5.75 -10.71
N PHE A 105 -16.41 -4.76 -11.31
CA PHE A 105 -17.83 -4.48 -11.11
C PHE A 105 -18.72 -5.07 -12.20
N GLY A 106 -18.10 -5.64 -13.26
CA GLY A 106 -18.80 -6.15 -14.43
C GLY A 106 -19.71 -5.10 -15.07
N ARG A 107 -20.37 -5.46 -16.17
CA ARG A 107 -21.62 -4.79 -16.48
C ARG A 107 -22.60 -5.22 -15.40
N GLY A 108 -22.75 -4.41 -14.35
CA GLY A 108 -23.87 -4.54 -13.43
C GLY A 108 -25.14 -4.78 -14.25
N HIS A 109 -26.05 -5.61 -13.74
CA HIS A 109 -27.38 -5.74 -14.32
C HIS A 109 -27.82 -4.34 -14.77
N PRO A 110 -28.16 -4.12 -16.06
CA PRO A 110 -28.47 -2.80 -16.56
C PRO A 110 -29.48 -2.22 -15.58
N GLY A 111 -29.01 -1.27 -14.77
CA GLY A 111 -29.81 -0.72 -13.71
C GLY A 111 -31.05 -0.25 -14.42
N ARG A 112 -32.22 -0.74 -14.00
CA ARG A 112 -33.49 -0.13 -14.37
C ARG A 112 -33.25 1.36 -14.14
N GLN A 113 -33.19 2.16 -15.21
CA GLN A 113 -33.07 3.60 -15.07
C GLN A 113 -34.33 4.01 -14.32
N MET A 114 -34.22 4.15 -13.01
CA MET A 114 -35.28 4.59 -12.15
C MET A 114 -35.16 6.10 -12.08
N GLU A 115 -36.28 6.76 -12.34
CA GLU A 115 -36.39 8.20 -12.28
C GLU A 115 -35.94 8.70 -10.89
N GLY A 116 -35.08 9.73 -10.87
CA GLY A 116 -34.52 10.29 -9.64
C GLY A 116 -33.24 9.64 -9.11
N VAL A 117 -32.69 8.60 -9.76
CA VAL A 117 -31.38 8.03 -9.38
C VAL A 117 -30.23 8.82 -10.01
N LEU A 118 -29.39 9.44 -9.17
CA LEU A 118 -28.21 10.21 -9.61
C LEU A 118 -26.93 9.36 -9.73
N VAL A 119 -26.76 8.36 -8.87
CA VAL A 119 -25.58 7.47 -8.81
C VAL A 119 -26.03 6.06 -8.42
N SER A 120 -25.41 5.02 -9.00
CA SER A 120 -25.70 3.60 -8.73
C SER A 120 -24.43 2.83 -8.32
N GLY A 121 -24.58 1.76 -7.55
CA GLY A 121 -23.47 0.87 -7.16
C GLY A 121 -23.97 -0.47 -6.59
N THR A 122 -23.06 -1.24 -5.98
CA THR A 122 -23.39 -2.52 -5.34
C THR A 122 -24.00 -2.29 -3.97
N ALA A 123 -25.17 -2.87 -3.71
CA ALA A 123 -25.85 -2.76 -2.41
C ALA A 123 -25.05 -3.49 -1.32
N ALA A 124 -24.59 -2.76 -0.29
CA ALA A 124 -23.87 -3.33 0.84
C ALA A 124 -24.80 -3.78 1.98
N SER A 125 -25.90 -3.06 2.19
CA SER A 125 -26.93 -3.37 3.18
C SER A 125 -28.30 -2.91 2.68
N ARG A 126 -29.37 -3.53 3.18
CA ARG A 126 -30.74 -3.13 2.88
C ARG A 126 -31.16 -2.05 3.88
N SER A 127 -31.05 -0.79 3.48
CA SER A 127 -31.56 0.35 4.25
C SER A 127 -31.78 1.57 3.34
N GLN A 128 -32.48 2.58 3.86
CA GLN A 128 -32.62 3.89 3.24
C GLN A 128 -32.40 4.96 4.32
N ALA A 129 -31.63 6.00 3.99
CA ALA A 129 -31.34 7.13 4.87
C ALA A 129 -31.23 8.41 4.03
N THR A 130 -31.57 9.56 4.62
CA THR A 130 -31.39 10.88 4.01
C THR A 130 -30.58 11.76 4.95
N GLY A 131 -29.76 12.66 4.39
CA GLY A 131 -28.86 13.51 5.16
C GLY A 131 -28.06 14.42 4.25
N ARG A 132 -27.21 15.26 4.87
CA ARG A 132 -26.32 16.17 4.14
C ARG A 132 -24.99 15.46 3.88
N PHE A 133 -24.50 15.50 2.64
CA PHE A 133 -23.08 15.25 2.37
C PHE A 133 -22.29 16.46 2.88
N VAL A 134 -21.43 16.25 3.87
CA VAL A 134 -20.47 17.23 4.41
C VAL A 134 -19.06 16.77 4.12
#